data_AF-A0A0P0F492-F1
#
_entry.id   AF-A0A0P0F492-F1
#
_cell.length_a   1.000
_cell.length_b   1.000
_cell.length_c   1.000
_cell.angle_alpha   90.00
_cell.angle_beta   90.00
_cell.angle_gamma   90.00
#
_symmetry.space_group_name_H-M   'P 1'
#
loop_
_entity.id
_entity.type
_entity.pdbx_description
1 polymer ?
#
loop_
_entity_poly.entity_id
_entity_poly.type
_entity_poly.pdbx_seq_one_letter_code
_entity_poly.pdbx_strand_id
1 'polypeptide(L)'
;MDMDDGCYLPMSFIRRGRPSQVSEAFFTFVDNALQDLARVKGWHFEEKPTCCRLIISDSAHVDVPLYAIPDAEFMTLQKAARAAGLETATGSVMLHEAARQPSRDRWDLLPRDEVLLAVRGEDWKESDPRAVHDWFTRLVEERHGELLRRVCRYLKGWRDYNHEKIGAVTSILLMACAARAFEDALGDGAPVPSRDDQALAAVARRLPELLSGPVVNPAAPDQGEDLTERLDVMDIRGVAVTTARVLSAELDSAIDRCYDRQLAVDTVRRQFGPRVPNRPDLVGAVSEATAQVLSRPAVKTAAPAVGRSISG
;
A
#
# COMPACT_ATOMS: atom_id res chain seq x y z
N MET A 1 -11.40 4.59 6.84
CA MET A 1 -11.43 3.13 6.67
C MET A 1 -11.85 2.88 5.25
N ASP A 2 -11.02 2.12 4.57
CA ASP A 2 -11.19 1.71 3.18
C ASP A 2 -11.11 0.19 3.22
N MET A 3 -12.12 -0.48 2.66
CA MET A 3 -12.27 -1.93 2.70
C MET A 3 -12.57 -2.42 1.29
N ASP A 4 -11.64 -3.15 0.72
CA ASP A 4 -11.81 -3.82 -0.57
C ASP A 4 -12.42 -5.22 -0.36
N ASP A 5 -13.63 -5.45 -0.88
CA ASP A 5 -14.32 -6.74 -0.83
C ASP A 5 -14.71 -7.20 -2.24
N GLY A 6 -13.92 -8.10 -2.81
CA GLY A 6 -14.07 -8.53 -4.20
C GLY A 6 -15.34 -9.34 -4.45
N CYS A 7 -16.06 -9.00 -5.51
CA CYS A 7 -17.16 -9.83 -6.02
C CYS A 7 -16.66 -10.66 -7.20
N TYR A 8 -16.86 -11.97 -7.15
CA TYR A 8 -16.27 -12.92 -8.11
C TYR A 8 -17.34 -13.61 -8.94
N LEU A 9 -17.12 -13.73 -10.25
CA LEU A 9 -17.89 -14.55 -11.19
C LEU A 9 -17.01 -15.63 -11.84
N PRO A 10 -17.56 -16.81 -12.15
CA PRO A 10 -16.84 -17.82 -12.90
C PRO A 10 -16.66 -17.39 -14.36
N MET A 11 -15.48 -17.67 -14.94
CA MET A 11 -15.15 -17.34 -16.33
C MET A 11 -16.14 -17.91 -17.35
N SER A 12 -16.76 -19.07 -17.08
CA SER A 12 -17.82 -19.62 -17.93
C SER A 12 -19.07 -18.75 -18.04
N PHE A 13 -19.30 -17.81 -17.11
CA PHE A 13 -20.38 -16.83 -17.20
C PHE A 13 -20.05 -15.76 -18.24
N ILE A 14 -18.80 -15.29 -18.23
CA ILE A 14 -18.34 -14.22 -19.11
C ILE A 14 -18.21 -14.72 -20.54
N ARG A 15 -17.87 -15.99 -20.75
CA ARG A 15 -17.80 -16.61 -22.09
C ARG A 15 -19.17 -16.77 -22.78
N ARG A 16 -20.29 -16.44 -22.14
CA ARG A 16 -21.65 -16.62 -22.71
C ARG A 16 -22.20 -15.38 -23.45
N GLY A 17 -21.59 -14.21 -23.28
CA GLY A 17 -21.95 -12.94 -23.94
C GLY A 17 -20.70 -12.09 -24.14
N ARG A 18 -20.74 -10.97 -24.89
CA ARG A 18 -19.54 -10.14 -25.20
C ARG A 18 -18.83 -9.64 -23.93
N PRO A 19 -17.48 -9.55 -23.88
CA PRO A 19 -16.77 -9.23 -22.63
C PRO A 19 -17.14 -7.85 -22.09
N SER A 20 -17.20 -6.85 -22.98
CA SER A 20 -17.70 -5.50 -22.74
C SER A 20 -19.10 -5.51 -22.12
N GLN A 21 -20.03 -6.20 -22.78
CA GLN A 21 -21.43 -6.29 -22.36
C GLN A 21 -21.59 -7.02 -21.03
N VAL A 22 -20.78 -8.06 -20.78
CA VAL A 22 -20.83 -8.77 -19.50
C VAL A 22 -20.24 -7.92 -18.38
N SER A 23 -19.15 -7.19 -18.63
CA SER A 23 -18.59 -6.22 -17.68
C SER A 23 -19.62 -5.15 -17.31
N GLU A 24 -20.24 -4.53 -18.31
CA GLU A 24 -21.29 -3.51 -18.13
C GLU A 24 -22.52 -4.07 -17.40
N ALA A 25 -22.99 -5.26 -17.78
CA ALA A 25 -24.11 -5.92 -17.11
C ALA A 25 -23.78 -6.29 -15.66
N PHE A 26 -22.54 -6.71 -15.39
CA PHE A 26 -22.10 -7.06 -14.04
C PHE A 26 -22.03 -5.81 -13.15
N PHE A 27 -21.44 -4.72 -13.63
CA PHE A 27 -21.48 -3.42 -12.95
C PHE A 27 -22.93 -2.98 -12.71
N THR A 28 -23.77 -2.99 -13.74
CA THR A 28 -25.20 -2.60 -13.61
C THR A 28 -25.91 -3.41 -12.53
N PHE A 29 -25.68 -4.72 -12.47
CA PHE A 29 -26.28 -5.57 -11.45
C PHE A 29 -25.81 -5.21 -10.03
N VAL A 30 -24.50 -5.08 -9.83
CA VAL A 30 -23.92 -4.78 -8.51
C VAL A 30 -24.27 -3.36 -8.07
N ASP A 31 -24.25 -2.39 -8.98
CA ASP A 31 -24.63 -1.00 -8.73
C ASP A 31 -26.05 -0.91 -8.21
N ASN A 32 -27.01 -1.55 -8.88
CA ASN A 32 -28.41 -1.55 -8.44
C ASN A 32 -28.55 -2.16 -7.04
N ALA A 33 -27.87 -3.28 -6.76
CA ALA A 33 -27.90 -3.93 -5.45
C ALA A 33 -27.31 -3.03 -4.34
N LEU A 34 -26.18 -2.38 -4.61
CA LEU A 34 -25.53 -1.48 -3.66
C LEU A 34 -26.30 -0.16 -3.48
N GLN A 35 -26.92 0.38 -4.53
CA GLN A 35 -27.78 1.55 -4.46
C GLN A 35 -29.05 1.28 -3.63
N ASP A 36 -29.67 0.11 -3.79
CA ASP A 36 -30.80 -0.29 -2.97
C ASP A 36 -30.41 -0.45 -1.50
N LEU A 37 -29.26 -1.08 -1.22
CA LEU A 37 -28.70 -1.17 0.13
C LEU A 37 -28.41 0.23 0.69
N ALA A 38 -27.82 1.12 -0.10
CA ALA A 38 -27.51 2.49 0.28
C ALA A 38 -28.78 3.23 0.71
N ARG A 39 -29.86 3.12 -0.08
CA ARG A 39 -31.16 3.71 0.23
C ARG A 39 -31.73 3.21 1.55
N VAL A 40 -31.66 1.90 1.80
CA VAL A 40 -32.17 1.29 3.04
C VAL A 40 -31.35 1.70 4.27
N LYS A 41 -30.03 1.86 4.12
CA LYS A 41 -29.13 2.16 5.23
C LYS A 41 -28.85 3.65 5.44
N GLY A 42 -29.30 4.51 4.53
CA GLY A 42 -28.96 5.93 4.52
C GLY A 42 -27.48 6.18 4.18
N TRP A 43 -26.89 5.29 3.39
CA TRP A 43 -25.51 5.40 2.89
C TRP A 43 -25.50 6.04 1.49
N HIS A 44 -24.30 6.32 0.98
CA HIS A 44 -24.13 6.88 -0.36
C HIS A 44 -23.42 5.90 -1.29
N PHE A 45 -23.83 5.86 -2.55
CA PHE A 45 -23.22 5.03 -3.58
C PHE A 45 -22.42 5.91 -4.54
N GLU A 46 -21.21 5.49 -4.89
CA GLU A 46 -20.30 6.18 -5.82
C GLU A 46 -19.74 5.19 -6.85
N GLU A 47 -19.74 5.58 -8.12
CA GLU A 47 -19.09 4.80 -9.19
C GLU A 47 -17.59 5.14 -9.27
N LYS A 48 -16.75 4.11 -9.33
CA LYS A 48 -15.32 4.24 -9.60
C LYS A 48 -14.94 3.45 -10.86
N PRO A 49 -13.83 3.80 -11.53
CA PRO A 49 -13.38 3.05 -12.71
C PRO A 49 -13.16 1.56 -12.46
N THR A 50 -12.67 1.16 -11.29
CA THR A 50 -12.26 -0.23 -11.00
C THR A 50 -13.14 -0.93 -9.96
N CYS A 51 -14.16 -0.27 -9.42
CA CYS A 51 -15.02 -0.83 -8.37
C CYS A 51 -16.35 -0.08 -8.23
N CYS A 52 -17.25 -0.68 -7.45
CA CYS A 52 -18.48 -0.04 -6.99
C CYS A 52 -18.26 0.37 -5.53
N ARG A 53 -18.45 1.64 -5.16
CA ARG A 53 -18.13 2.14 -3.82
C ARG A 53 -19.39 2.45 -3.01
N LEU A 54 -19.43 1.94 -1.79
CA LEU A 54 -20.47 2.22 -0.82
C LEU A 54 -19.89 3.02 0.35
N ILE A 55 -20.25 4.31 0.43
CA ILE A 55 -19.81 5.22 1.48
C ILE A 55 -20.76 5.10 2.67
N ILE A 56 -20.25 4.51 3.76
CA ILE A 56 -20.97 4.25 5.00
C ILE A 56 -20.96 5.48 5.92
N SER A 57 -19.86 6.24 5.90
CA SER A 57 -19.70 7.51 6.63
C SER A 57 -18.58 8.35 6.02
N ASP A 58 -18.39 9.57 6.49
CA ASP A 58 -17.26 10.45 6.13
C ASP A 58 -15.88 9.81 6.34
N SER A 59 -15.81 8.76 7.15
CA SER A 59 -14.57 8.07 7.49
C SER A 59 -14.55 6.61 7.08
N ALA A 60 -15.57 6.09 6.40
CA ALA A 60 -15.66 4.66 6.05
C ALA A 60 -16.37 4.42 4.72
N HIS A 61 -15.75 3.62 3.85
CA HIS A 61 -16.36 3.09 2.64
C HIS A 61 -15.94 1.64 2.40
N VAL A 62 -16.73 0.97 1.56
CA VAL A 62 -16.44 -0.37 1.03
C VAL A 62 -16.33 -0.26 -0.49
N ASP A 63 -15.23 -0.74 -1.03
CA ASP A 63 -15.00 -0.88 -2.46
C ASP A 63 -15.28 -2.32 -2.87
N VAL A 64 -16.13 -2.49 -3.87
CA VAL A 64 -16.49 -3.80 -4.43
C VAL A 64 -15.91 -3.90 -5.84
N PRO A 65 -14.62 -4.29 -5.98
CA PRO A 65 -14.04 -4.63 -7.27
C PRO A 65 -14.68 -5.92 -7.81
N LEU A 66 -14.86 -5.97 -9.13
CA LEU A 66 -15.58 -7.03 -9.81
C LEU A 66 -14.62 -7.91 -10.59
N TYR A 67 -14.56 -9.21 -10.27
CA TYR A 67 -13.60 -10.14 -10.83
C TYR A 67 -14.24 -11.29 -11.59
N ALA A 68 -13.53 -11.73 -12.62
CA ALA A 68 -13.68 -13.01 -13.28
C ALA A 68 -12.58 -13.96 -12.81
N ILE A 69 -12.94 -15.18 -12.41
CA ILE A 69 -11.96 -16.19 -12.02
C ILE A 69 -12.23 -17.53 -12.69
N PRO A 70 -11.21 -18.39 -12.89
CA PRO A 70 -11.42 -19.73 -13.42
C PRO A 70 -12.49 -20.50 -12.64
N ASP A 71 -13.34 -21.24 -13.36
CA ASP A 71 -14.47 -21.97 -12.76
C ASP A 71 -14.07 -22.88 -11.59
N ALA A 72 -12.91 -23.55 -11.69
CA ALA A 72 -12.39 -24.41 -10.63
C ALA A 72 -12.07 -23.63 -9.33
N GLU A 73 -11.52 -22.42 -9.47
CA GLU A 73 -11.25 -21.53 -8.34
C GLU A 73 -12.55 -21.01 -7.73
N PHE A 74 -13.51 -20.62 -8.57
CA PHE A 74 -14.84 -20.21 -8.11
C PHE A 74 -15.53 -21.32 -7.29
N MET A 75 -15.48 -22.57 -7.76
CA MET A 75 -16.03 -23.70 -7.02
C MET A 75 -15.31 -23.93 -5.69
N THR A 76 -14.02 -23.65 -5.61
CA THR A 76 -13.24 -23.75 -4.37
C THR A 76 -13.65 -22.65 -3.39
N LEU A 77 -13.77 -21.41 -3.86
CA LEU A 77 -14.25 -20.27 -3.08
C LEU A 77 -15.66 -20.52 -2.53
N GLN A 78 -16.57 -21.01 -3.36
CA GLN A 78 -17.94 -21.34 -2.95
C GLN A 78 -17.96 -22.44 -1.87
N LYS A 79 -17.16 -23.49 -2.01
CA LYS A 79 -17.03 -24.55 -0.99
C LYS A 79 -16.51 -24.01 0.34
N ALA A 80 -15.51 -23.11 0.29
CA ALA A 80 -14.97 -22.47 1.49
C ALA A 80 -16.01 -21.58 2.18
N ALA A 81 -16.75 -20.76 1.42
CA ALA A 81 -17.82 -19.91 1.95
C ALA A 81 -18.95 -20.73 2.61
N ARG A 82 -19.32 -21.86 1.99
CA ARG A 82 -20.26 -22.85 2.58
C ARG A 82 -19.76 -23.38 3.91
N ALA A 83 -18.52 -23.84 3.96
CA ALA A 83 -17.92 -24.39 5.16
C ALA A 83 -17.82 -23.33 6.29
N ALA A 84 -17.66 -22.06 5.93
CA ALA A 84 -17.62 -20.93 6.86
C ALA A 84 -19.01 -20.42 7.29
N GLY A 85 -20.11 -21.01 6.79
CA GLY A 85 -21.48 -20.59 7.13
C GLY A 85 -21.89 -19.24 6.53
N LEU A 86 -21.23 -18.80 5.46
CA LEU A 86 -21.44 -17.49 4.82
C LEU A 86 -22.48 -17.52 3.68
N GLU A 87 -23.12 -18.66 3.39
CA GLU A 87 -24.19 -18.72 2.37
C GLU A 87 -25.50 -18.13 2.89
N THR A 88 -26.07 -17.18 2.16
CA THR A 88 -27.46 -16.75 2.32
C THR A 88 -28.41 -17.69 1.58
N ALA A 89 -29.66 -17.76 2.04
CA ALA A 89 -30.68 -18.72 1.56
C ALA A 89 -31.04 -18.60 0.06
N THR A 90 -30.61 -17.55 -0.64
CA THR A 90 -31.01 -17.28 -2.03
C THR A 90 -30.11 -17.90 -3.08
N GLY A 91 -28.85 -18.29 -2.78
CA GLY A 91 -27.97 -19.02 -3.72
C GLY A 91 -27.97 -18.50 -5.18
N SER A 92 -28.24 -17.21 -5.39
CA SER A 92 -28.87 -16.77 -6.64
C SER A 92 -27.83 -16.43 -7.69
N VAL A 93 -27.68 -17.33 -8.66
CA VAL A 93 -27.21 -17.02 -10.01
C VAL A 93 -28.46 -16.76 -10.84
N MET A 94 -28.75 -15.49 -11.18
CA MET A 94 -29.83 -15.17 -12.10
C MET A 94 -29.29 -15.04 -13.53
N LEU A 95 -29.77 -15.96 -14.38
CA LEU A 95 -29.54 -16.03 -15.81
C LEU A 95 -30.50 -15.06 -16.52
N HIS A 96 -29.97 -14.12 -17.30
CA HIS A 96 -30.76 -13.50 -18.35
C HIS A 96 -30.04 -13.52 -19.70
N GLU A 97 -30.77 -14.01 -20.69
CA GLU A 97 -30.39 -14.28 -22.06
C GLU A 97 -30.73 -13.04 -22.89
N ALA A 98 -29.76 -12.38 -23.53
CA ALA A 98 -30.06 -11.43 -24.60
C ALA A 98 -28.89 -11.16 -25.57
N ALA A 99 -29.23 -11.31 -26.85
CA ALA A 99 -28.74 -10.60 -28.03
C ALA A 99 -27.33 -10.90 -28.59
N ARG A 100 -27.35 -11.73 -29.64
CA ARG A 100 -26.33 -11.83 -30.70
C ARG A 100 -26.28 -10.56 -31.55
N GLN A 101 -25.07 -10.11 -31.89
CA GLN A 101 -24.66 -9.51 -33.17
C GLN A 101 -23.11 -9.53 -33.24
N PRO A 102 -22.45 -9.28 -34.37
CA PRO A 102 -21.00 -9.38 -34.50
C PRO A 102 -20.31 -8.01 -34.60
N SER A 103 -19.36 -7.73 -33.71
CA SER A 103 -18.30 -6.73 -33.92
C SER A 103 -17.10 -7.08 -33.04
N ARG A 104 -15.93 -6.55 -33.41
CA ARG A 104 -14.57 -7.02 -33.07
C ARG A 104 -14.22 -7.05 -31.56
N ASP A 105 -14.70 -8.05 -30.83
CA ASP A 105 -14.20 -8.43 -29.50
C ASP A 105 -13.43 -9.75 -29.63
N ARG A 106 -12.12 -9.74 -29.31
CA ARG A 106 -11.25 -10.91 -29.47
C ARG A 106 -11.12 -11.69 -28.16
N TRP A 107 -12.03 -12.64 -27.96
CA TRP A 107 -11.96 -13.63 -26.87
C TRP A 107 -10.66 -14.43 -26.83
N ASP A 108 -10.04 -14.65 -27.99
CA ASP A 108 -8.81 -15.45 -28.12
C ASP A 108 -7.59 -14.81 -27.43
N LEU A 109 -7.71 -13.55 -27.01
CA LEU A 109 -6.66 -12.81 -26.31
C LEU A 109 -6.80 -12.84 -24.78
N LEU A 110 -7.95 -13.26 -24.25
CA LEU A 110 -8.14 -13.32 -22.80
C LEU A 110 -7.58 -14.64 -22.24
N PRO A 111 -6.67 -14.57 -21.26
CA PRO A 111 -6.09 -15.75 -20.65
C PRO A 111 -7.16 -16.59 -19.95
N ARG A 112 -6.99 -17.91 -20.03
CA ARG A 112 -8.04 -18.87 -19.62
C ARG A 112 -8.00 -19.23 -18.14
N ASP A 113 -6.85 -18.99 -17.52
CA ASP A 113 -6.48 -19.45 -16.18
C ASP A 113 -6.09 -18.27 -15.27
N GLU A 114 -6.48 -17.04 -15.63
CA GLU A 114 -6.07 -15.83 -14.92
C GLU A 114 -7.27 -15.09 -14.33
N VAL A 115 -6.99 -14.29 -13.30
CA VAL A 115 -7.97 -13.44 -12.63
C VAL A 115 -8.09 -12.13 -13.39
N LEU A 116 -9.30 -11.82 -13.87
CA LEU A 116 -9.58 -10.59 -14.61
C LEU A 116 -10.41 -9.65 -13.75
N LEU A 117 -10.02 -8.38 -13.69
CA LEU A 117 -10.76 -7.27 -13.10
C LEU A 117 -11.61 -6.57 -14.16
N ALA A 118 -12.89 -6.36 -13.87
CA ALA A 118 -13.75 -5.52 -14.69
C ALA A 118 -13.40 -4.03 -14.46
N VAL A 119 -13.33 -3.25 -15.53
CA VAL A 119 -13.01 -1.82 -15.48
C VAL A 119 -14.09 -1.06 -16.23
N ARG A 120 -14.72 -0.04 -15.63
CA ARG A 120 -15.76 0.75 -16.29
C ARG A 120 -15.18 1.52 -17.48
N GLY A 121 -15.87 1.43 -18.61
CA GLY A 121 -15.44 2.08 -19.86
C GLY A 121 -14.29 1.35 -20.57
N GLU A 122 -13.75 0.31 -19.94
CA GLU A 122 -12.84 -0.67 -20.53
C GLU A 122 -13.49 -2.06 -20.42
N ASP A 123 -12.86 -3.10 -20.96
CA ASP A 123 -13.42 -4.47 -20.89
C ASP A 123 -13.03 -5.15 -19.58
N TRP A 124 -11.87 -5.82 -19.61
CA TRP A 124 -11.32 -6.62 -18.54
C TRP A 124 -9.81 -6.43 -18.53
N LYS A 125 -9.22 -6.25 -17.35
CA LYS A 125 -7.78 -6.14 -17.14
C LYS A 125 -7.30 -7.33 -16.33
N GLU A 126 -6.22 -7.97 -16.74
CA GLU A 126 -5.54 -8.97 -15.91
C GLU A 126 -5.09 -8.32 -14.59
N SER A 127 -5.59 -8.81 -13.47
CA SER A 127 -5.27 -8.26 -12.15
C SER A 127 -5.67 -9.25 -11.06
N ASP A 128 -4.69 -9.98 -10.54
CA ASP A 128 -4.89 -10.85 -9.39
C ASP A 128 -4.53 -10.12 -8.08
N PRO A 129 -5.51 -9.77 -7.22
CA PRO A 129 -5.22 -9.13 -5.93
C PRO A 129 -4.40 -10.02 -4.98
N ARG A 130 -4.39 -11.35 -5.20
CA ARG A 130 -3.61 -12.30 -4.39
C ARG A 130 -2.12 -12.12 -4.60
N ALA A 131 -1.68 -11.73 -5.79
CA ALA A 131 -0.25 -11.53 -6.07
C ALA A 131 0.38 -10.52 -5.10
N VAL A 132 -0.30 -9.38 -4.87
CA VAL A 132 0.15 -8.35 -3.93
C VAL A 132 0.08 -8.84 -2.48
N HIS A 133 -0.98 -9.58 -2.12
CA HIS A 133 -1.11 -10.19 -0.80
C HIS A 133 0.05 -11.16 -0.52
N ASP A 134 0.28 -12.12 -1.40
CA ASP A 134 1.28 -13.18 -1.27
C ASP A 134 2.69 -12.59 -1.27
N TRP A 135 2.97 -11.64 -2.15
CA TRP A 135 4.24 -10.92 -2.17
C TRP A 135 4.53 -10.27 -0.81
N PHE A 136 3.58 -9.50 -0.29
CA PHE A 136 3.81 -8.77 0.97
C PHE A 136 3.82 -9.69 2.19
N THR A 137 2.97 -10.72 2.21
CA THR A 137 2.96 -11.73 3.27
C THR A 137 4.29 -12.49 3.30
N ARG A 138 4.80 -12.91 2.14
CA ARG A 138 6.13 -13.56 2.02
C ARG A 138 7.25 -12.67 2.55
N LEU A 139 7.26 -11.39 2.18
CA LEU A 139 8.25 -10.42 2.70
C LEU A 139 8.26 -10.37 4.22
N VAL A 140 7.08 -10.40 4.82
CA VAL A 140 6.94 -10.29 6.28
C VAL A 140 7.31 -11.60 6.95
N GLU A 141 6.78 -12.72 6.50
CA GLU A 141 6.95 -14.03 7.16
C GLU A 141 8.36 -14.59 6.98
N GLU A 142 8.97 -14.37 5.82
CA GLU A 142 10.24 -15.02 5.48
C GLU A 142 11.46 -14.10 5.65
N ARG A 143 11.30 -12.76 5.58
CA ARG A 143 12.45 -11.83 5.52
C ARG A 143 12.50 -10.77 6.61
N HIS A 144 11.44 -9.98 6.76
CA HIS A 144 11.52 -8.69 7.47
C HIS A 144 10.71 -8.63 8.76
N GLY A 145 9.84 -9.62 9.00
CA GLY A 145 9.01 -9.68 10.19
C GLY A 145 7.98 -8.54 10.29
N GLU A 146 7.29 -8.51 11.43
CA GLU A 146 6.20 -7.55 11.71
C GLU A 146 6.63 -6.08 11.65
N LEU A 147 7.94 -5.79 11.75
CA LEU A 147 8.45 -4.43 11.65
C LEU A 147 8.10 -3.78 10.31
N LEU A 148 8.18 -4.53 9.19
CA LEU A 148 7.78 -4.02 7.88
C LEU A 148 6.30 -3.64 7.85
N ARG A 149 5.42 -4.46 8.43
CA ARG A 149 3.97 -4.15 8.54
C ARG A 149 3.74 -2.86 9.33
N ARG A 150 4.46 -2.67 10.44
CA ARG A 150 4.33 -1.46 11.26
C ARG A 150 4.85 -0.22 10.55
N VAL A 151 6.01 -0.28 9.90
CA VAL A 151 6.55 0.82 9.09
C VAL A 151 5.60 1.21 7.96
N CYS A 152 5.03 0.25 7.21
CA CYS A 152 4.02 0.53 6.20
C CYS A 152 2.80 1.24 6.78
N ARG A 153 2.32 0.83 7.97
CA ARG A 153 1.21 1.51 8.67
C ARG A 153 1.57 2.94 9.06
N TYR A 154 2.79 3.20 9.53
CA TYR A 154 3.25 4.55 9.84
C TYR A 154 3.30 5.42 8.59
N LEU A 155 3.88 4.94 7.49
CA LEU A 155 3.92 5.67 6.22
C LEU A 155 2.51 5.99 5.70
N LYS A 156 1.58 5.04 5.79
CA LYS A 156 0.17 5.28 5.44
C LYS A 156 -0.45 6.35 6.35
N GLY A 157 -0.18 6.31 7.65
CA GLY A 157 -0.62 7.33 8.61
C GLY A 157 -0.06 8.72 8.29
N TRP A 158 1.21 8.81 7.89
CA TRP A 158 1.83 10.05 7.41
C TRP A 158 1.15 10.57 6.14
N ARG A 159 0.92 9.69 5.15
CA ARG A 159 0.24 10.04 3.90
C ARG A 159 -1.17 10.55 4.17
N ASP A 160 -1.93 9.86 5.01
CA ASP A 160 -3.31 10.25 5.36
C ASP A 160 -3.36 11.60 6.06
N TYR A 161 -2.39 11.93 6.93
CA TYR A 161 -2.31 13.26 7.55
C TYR A 161 -1.93 14.36 6.56
N ASN A 162 -1.14 14.02 5.53
CA ASN A 162 -0.72 14.95 4.47
C ASN A 162 -1.53 14.77 3.17
N HIS A 163 -2.75 14.23 3.25
CA HIS A 163 -3.52 13.78 2.09
C HIS A 163 -3.73 14.87 1.02
N GLU A 164 -3.94 16.12 1.45
CA GLU A 164 -4.08 17.26 0.52
C GLU A 164 -2.86 17.47 -0.38
N LYS A 165 -1.66 17.12 0.10
CA LYS A 165 -0.40 17.30 -0.64
C LYS A 165 -0.01 16.05 -1.41
N ILE A 166 -0.21 14.88 -0.80
CA ILE A 166 0.36 13.61 -1.28
C ILE A 166 -0.67 12.47 -1.38
N GLY A 167 -1.96 12.80 -1.51
CA GLY A 167 -3.05 11.81 -1.66
C GLY A 167 -2.87 10.89 -2.87
N ALA A 168 -2.19 11.36 -3.93
CA ALA A 168 -1.85 10.56 -5.10
C ALA A 168 -0.83 9.44 -4.82
N VAL A 169 -0.04 9.53 -3.75
CA VAL A 169 0.87 8.47 -3.31
C VAL A 169 0.03 7.34 -2.73
N THR A 170 -0.05 6.21 -3.45
CA THR A 170 -0.91 5.08 -3.08
C THR A 170 -0.32 4.24 -1.96
N SER A 171 -1.18 3.46 -1.27
CA SER A 171 -0.73 2.53 -0.22
C SER A 171 0.28 1.51 -0.75
N ILE A 172 0.02 0.94 -1.93
CA ILE A 172 0.90 -0.07 -2.55
C ILE A 172 2.25 0.55 -2.95
N LEU A 173 2.28 1.79 -3.43
CA LEU A 173 3.54 2.50 -3.70
C LEU A 173 4.37 2.67 -2.41
N LEU A 174 3.75 3.09 -1.30
CA LEU A 174 4.45 3.20 -0.01
C LEU A 174 4.97 1.84 0.48
N MET A 175 4.19 0.77 0.29
CA MET A 175 4.58 -0.59 0.65
C MET A 175 5.78 -1.07 -0.20
N ALA A 176 5.76 -0.84 -1.51
CA ALA A 176 6.86 -1.16 -2.41
C ALA A 176 8.13 -0.38 -2.07
N CYS A 177 8.01 0.93 -1.79
CA CYS A 177 9.14 1.75 -1.34
C CYS A 177 9.71 1.26 0.00
N ALA A 178 8.86 0.91 0.97
CA ALA A 178 9.30 0.39 2.26
C ALA A 178 9.99 -0.97 2.12
N ALA A 179 9.40 -1.88 1.35
CA ALA A 179 10.00 -3.18 1.04
C ALA A 179 11.38 -3.02 0.40
N ARG A 180 11.48 -2.18 -0.65
CA ARG A 180 12.76 -1.89 -1.31
C ARG A 180 13.78 -1.28 -0.36
N ALA A 181 13.39 -0.36 0.52
CA ALA A 181 14.29 0.21 1.52
C ALA A 181 14.79 -0.83 2.55
N PHE A 182 13.96 -1.83 2.88
CA PHE A 182 14.33 -2.95 3.74
C PHE A 182 15.25 -3.96 3.04
N GLU A 183 15.00 -4.25 1.77
CA GLU A 183 15.79 -5.18 0.95
C GLU A 183 17.14 -4.59 0.55
N ASP A 184 17.17 -3.31 0.17
CA ASP A 184 18.39 -2.56 -0.14
C ASP A 184 19.30 -2.38 1.10
N ALA A 185 18.81 -2.73 2.30
CA ALA A 185 19.49 -2.66 3.60
C ALA A 185 20.53 -1.53 3.65
N LEU A 186 20.02 -0.29 3.51
CA LEU A 186 20.74 0.97 3.67
C LEU A 186 22.01 1.13 2.80
N GLY A 187 22.05 0.64 1.57
CA GLY A 187 23.12 0.95 0.60
C GLY A 187 24.50 0.34 0.90
N ASP A 188 24.77 0.01 2.17
CA ASP A 188 26.02 -0.54 2.71
C ASP A 188 25.83 -1.95 3.32
N GLY A 189 24.65 -2.57 3.17
CA GLY A 189 24.33 -3.89 3.74
C GLY A 189 24.04 -3.86 5.25
N ALA A 190 23.79 -2.68 5.82
CA ALA A 190 23.48 -2.52 7.24
C ALA A 190 22.04 -2.98 7.54
N PRO A 191 21.83 -3.80 8.59
CA PRO A 191 20.50 -4.28 8.93
C PRO A 191 19.57 -3.11 9.30
N VAL A 192 18.30 -3.24 8.94
CA VAL A 192 17.27 -2.30 9.39
C VAL A 192 17.24 -2.30 10.92
N PRO A 193 17.27 -1.12 11.58
CA PRO A 193 17.19 -1.05 13.04
C PRO A 193 15.93 -1.75 13.57
N SER A 194 16.04 -2.47 14.69
CA SER A 194 14.91 -3.19 15.27
C SER A 194 13.86 -2.28 15.91
N ARG A 195 14.24 -1.05 16.27
CA ARG A 195 13.34 -0.04 16.83
C ARG A 195 12.51 0.62 15.72
N ASP A 196 11.20 0.67 15.93
CA ASP A 196 10.22 1.24 15.00
C ASP A 196 10.52 2.67 14.55
N ASP A 197 10.94 3.55 15.45
CA ASP A 197 11.27 4.95 15.12
C ASP A 197 12.50 5.04 14.22
N GLN A 198 13.54 4.27 14.53
CA GLN A 198 14.77 4.21 13.73
C GLN A 198 14.56 3.53 12.38
N ALA A 199 13.74 2.47 12.32
CA ALA A 199 13.37 1.81 11.07
C ALA A 199 12.56 2.74 10.16
N LEU A 200 11.59 3.46 10.72
CA LEU A 200 10.82 4.46 9.99
C LEU A 200 11.70 5.59 9.45
N ALA A 201 12.63 6.11 10.26
CA ALA A 201 13.58 7.12 9.82
C ALA A 201 14.50 6.60 8.70
N ALA A 202 14.98 5.36 8.81
CA ALA A 202 15.77 4.70 7.76
C ALA A 202 15.03 4.63 6.42
N VAL A 203 13.76 4.23 6.43
CA VAL A 203 12.92 4.23 5.21
C VAL A 203 12.63 5.64 4.72
N ALA A 204 12.32 6.57 5.62
CA ALA A 204 12.04 7.96 5.27
C ALA A 204 13.22 8.63 4.55
N ARG A 205 14.47 8.29 4.91
CA ARG A 205 15.68 8.78 4.22
C ARG A 205 15.76 8.33 2.75
N ARG A 206 15.29 7.12 2.43
CA ARG A 206 15.28 6.59 1.06
C ARG A 206 14.08 7.05 0.24
N LEU A 207 12.97 7.39 0.90
CA LEU A 207 11.71 7.69 0.24
C LEU A 207 11.80 8.82 -0.82
N PRO A 208 12.54 9.93 -0.63
CA PRO A 208 12.69 10.96 -1.67
C PRO A 208 13.31 10.45 -2.97
N GLU A 209 14.33 9.59 -2.86
CA GLU A 209 15.00 8.98 -4.01
C GLU A 209 14.05 8.00 -4.71
N LEU A 210 13.41 7.11 -3.94
CA LEU A 210 12.49 6.11 -4.47
C LEU A 210 11.28 6.75 -5.18
N LEU A 211 10.73 7.83 -4.64
CA LEU A 211 9.61 8.57 -5.26
C LEU A 211 10.06 9.45 -6.44
N SER A 212 11.36 9.70 -6.62
CA SER A 212 11.86 10.49 -7.74
C SER A 212 11.94 9.71 -9.05
N GLY A 213 12.00 8.38 -8.97
CA GLY A 213 12.02 7.48 -10.13
C GLY A 213 10.77 6.62 -10.27
N PRO A 214 10.70 5.79 -11.32
CA PRO A 214 9.63 4.81 -11.48
C PRO A 214 9.73 3.70 -10.44
N VAL A 215 8.58 3.18 -9.99
CA VAL A 215 8.49 2.04 -9.06
C VAL A 215 7.57 1.00 -9.67
N VAL A 216 8.16 -0.05 -10.22
CA VAL A 216 7.40 -1.17 -10.81
C VAL A 216 6.72 -1.98 -9.70
N ASN A 217 5.51 -2.47 -9.97
CA ASN A 217 4.78 -3.36 -9.08
C ASN A 217 5.60 -4.63 -8.79
N PRO A 218 6.07 -4.82 -7.54
CA PRO A 218 6.94 -5.94 -7.19
C PRO A 218 6.22 -7.30 -7.12
N ALA A 219 4.88 -7.29 -7.08
CA ALA A 219 4.08 -8.51 -7.07
C ALA A 219 3.93 -9.15 -8.47
N ALA A 220 4.09 -8.36 -9.53
CA ALA A 220 4.00 -8.79 -10.93
C ALA A 220 4.99 -7.96 -11.79
N PRO A 221 6.31 -8.11 -11.58
CA PRO A 221 7.32 -7.25 -12.21
C PRO A 221 7.37 -7.43 -13.74
N ASP A 222 6.95 -8.58 -14.24
CA ASP A 222 6.81 -8.92 -15.65
C ASP A 222 5.67 -8.17 -16.36
N GLN A 223 4.63 -7.76 -15.63
CA GLN A 223 3.56 -6.91 -16.16
C GLN A 223 3.98 -5.44 -16.33
N GLY A 224 5.07 -5.01 -15.67
CA GLY A 224 5.65 -3.67 -15.85
C GLY A 224 4.78 -2.51 -15.37
N GLU A 225 3.78 -2.75 -14.51
CA GLU A 225 2.92 -1.69 -13.95
C GLU A 225 3.73 -0.70 -13.12
N ASP A 226 3.74 0.58 -13.51
CA ASP A 226 4.41 1.65 -12.76
C ASP A 226 3.47 2.25 -11.70
N LEU A 227 3.77 1.97 -10.43
CA LEU A 227 3.01 2.48 -9.29
C LEU A 227 3.14 4.00 -9.10
N THR A 228 4.05 4.67 -9.83
CA THR A 228 4.28 6.11 -9.77
C THR A 228 3.64 6.91 -10.89
N GLU A 229 2.98 6.26 -11.85
CA GLU A 229 2.38 6.93 -13.02
C GLU A 229 1.48 8.12 -12.62
N ARG A 230 0.72 7.98 -11.53
CA ARG A 230 -0.16 9.04 -10.98
C ARG A 230 0.59 10.27 -10.48
N LEU A 231 1.88 10.15 -10.19
CA LEU A 231 2.71 11.25 -9.71
C LEU A 231 3.26 12.12 -10.85
N ASP A 232 3.26 11.61 -12.09
CA ASP A 232 3.77 12.34 -13.27
C ASP A 232 2.77 13.36 -13.83
N VAL A 233 1.59 13.46 -13.21
CA VAL A 233 0.58 14.46 -13.51
C VAL A 233 0.82 15.70 -12.65
N MET A 234 0.80 16.89 -13.27
CA MET A 234 0.71 18.20 -12.58
C MET A 234 1.68 18.42 -11.38
N ASP A 235 2.97 18.14 -11.55
CA ASP A 235 4.04 18.32 -10.54
C ASP A 235 3.79 17.60 -9.18
N ILE A 236 2.89 16.61 -9.16
CA ILE A 236 2.58 15.83 -7.95
C ILE A 236 3.83 15.13 -7.43
N ARG A 237 4.70 14.63 -8.32
CA ARG A 237 5.98 14.00 -7.97
C ARG A 237 6.88 14.96 -7.19
N GLY A 238 7.04 16.20 -7.64
CA GLY A 238 7.87 17.20 -6.97
C GLY A 238 7.38 17.50 -5.55
N VAL A 239 6.06 17.62 -5.38
CA VAL A 239 5.41 17.80 -4.07
C VAL A 239 5.61 16.57 -3.17
N ALA A 240 5.42 15.36 -3.71
CA ALA A 240 5.61 14.11 -2.96
C ALA A 240 7.04 13.93 -2.48
N VAL A 241 8.03 14.15 -3.35
CA VAL A 241 9.46 14.09 -3.03
C VAL A 241 9.82 15.14 -1.98
N THR A 242 9.35 16.38 -2.13
CA THR A 242 9.63 17.45 -1.15
C THR A 242 9.01 17.14 0.21
N THR A 243 7.78 16.64 0.24
CA THR A 243 7.11 16.25 1.49
C THR A 243 7.83 15.08 2.16
N ALA A 244 8.34 14.11 1.39
CA ALA A 244 9.16 13.01 1.89
C ALA A 244 10.51 13.50 2.47
N ARG A 245 11.14 14.51 1.87
CA ARG A 245 12.37 15.13 2.42
C ARG A 245 12.11 15.79 3.76
N VAL A 246 10.98 16.48 3.92
CA VAL A 246 10.57 17.06 5.20
C VAL A 246 10.34 15.98 6.25
N LEU A 247 9.63 14.89 5.90
CA LEU A 247 9.47 13.74 6.81
C LEU A 247 10.81 13.21 7.30
N SER A 248 11.74 12.95 6.38
CA SER A 248 13.08 12.46 6.72
C SER A 248 13.81 13.40 7.68
N ALA A 249 13.83 14.70 7.36
CA ALA A 249 14.55 15.69 8.16
C ALA A 249 13.96 15.84 9.56
N GLU A 250 12.62 15.85 9.69
CA GLU A 250 11.94 15.97 10.98
C GLU A 250 12.13 14.71 11.84
N LEU A 251 12.11 13.51 11.24
CA LEU A 251 12.41 12.26 11.96
C LEU A 251 13.86 12.20 12.44
N ASP A 252 14.83 12.51 11.58
CA ASP A 252 16.24 12.59 11.97
C ASP A 252 16.45 13.63 13.08
N SER A 253 15.76 14.78 12.98
CA SER A 253 15.84 15.80 14.01
C SER A 253 15.22 15.35 15.34
N ALA A 254 14.07 14.68 15.32
CA ALA A 254 13.39 14.21 16.53
C ALA A 254 14.15 13.08 17.23
N ILE A 255 14.79 12.19 16.48
CA ILE A 255 15.43 10.97 17.00
C ILE A 255 16.89 11.25 17.41
N ASP A 256 17.67 11.91 16.55
CA ASP A 256 19.13 12.00 16.72
C ASP A 256 19.60 13.37 17.23
N ARG A 257 18.75 14.41 17.17
CA ARG A 257 19.16 15.81 17.41
C ARG A 257 18.27 16.58 18.39
N CYS A 258 17.24 15.95 18.94
CA CYS A 258 16.31 16.58 19.86
C CYS A 258 16.51 16.05 21.28
N TYR A 259 16.86 16.95 22.20
CA TYR A 259 17.08 16.62 23.61
C TYR A 259 15.88 17.00 24.49
N ASP A 260 14.95 17.79 23.95
CA ASP A 260 13.69 18.13 24.59
C ASP A 260 12.61 17.12 24.16
N ARG A 261 12.09 16.37 25.14
CA ARG A 261 11.11 15.31 24.88
C ARG A 261 9.79 15.85 24.34
N GLN A 262 9.36 17.02 24.79
CA GLN A 262 8.14 17.65 24.29
C GLN A 262 8.34 18.11 22.84
N LEU A 263 9.47 18.74 22.55
CA LEU A 263 9.80 19.15 21.19
C LEU A 263 9.90 17.95 20.23
N ALA A 264 10.46 16.82 20.68
CA ALA A 264 10.52 15.59 19.89
C ALA A 264 9.12 15.08 19.53
N VAL A 265 8.21 15.01 20.51
CA VAL A 265 6.81 14.62 20.28
C VAL A 265 6.11 15.60 19.34
N ASP A 266 6.26 16.90 19.56
CA ASP A 266 5.63 17.92 18.71
C ASP A 266 6.14 17.85 17.27
N THR A 267 7.43 17.55 17.08
CA THR A 267 8.06 17.34 15.78
C THR A 267 7.46 16.17 15.03
N VAL A 268 7.30 15.01 15.68
CA VAL A 268 6.63 13.86 15.07
C VAL A 268 5.15 14.18 14.80
N ARG A 269 4.46 14.86 15.72
CA ARG A 269 3.04 15.24 15.54
C ARG A 269 2.83 16.21 14.38
N ARG A 270 3.80 17.04 14.01
CA ARG A 270 3.73 17.86 12.78
C ARG A 270 3.68 17.02 11.50
N GLN A 271 4.18 15.79 11.52
CA GLN A 271 4.21 14.90 10.34
C GLN A 271 3.09 13.85 10.35
N PHE A 272 2.64 13.39 11.52
CA PHE A 272 1.66 12.31 11.67
C PHE A 272 0.32 12.77 12.30
N GLY A 273 0.24 14.04 12.69
CA GLY A 273 -0.94 14.64 13.29
C GLY A 273 -1.17 14.27 14.76
N PRO A 274 -2.33 14.69 15.31
CA PRO A 274 -2.67 14.47 16.71
C PRO A 274 -2.98 13.01 17.06
N ARG A 275 -2.96 12.09 16.07
CA ARG A 275 -3.04 10.64 16.28
C ARG A 275 -1.85 10.12 17.07
N VAL A 276 -0.69 10.76 16.95
CA VAL A 276 0.44 10.52 17.84
C VAL A 276 0.13 11.19 19.19
N PRO A 277 0.04 10.42 20.29
CA PRO A 277 -0.37 10.96 21.58
C PRO A 277 0.69 11.90 22.14
N ASN A 278 0.25 12.92 22.89
CA ASN A 278 1.17 13.83 23.57
C ASN A 278 1.78 13.18 24.81
N ARG A 279 2.79 12.33 24.62
CA ARG A 279 3.42 11.51 25.67
C ARG A 279 4.94 11.70 25.70
N PRO A 280 5.45 12.89 26.07
CA PRO A 280 6.89 13.14 26.20
C PRO A 280 7.56 12.22 27.23
N ASP A 281 6.81 11.68 28.18
CA ASP A 281 7.29 10.71 29.16
C ASP A 281 7.71 9.37 28.55
N LEU A 282 7.19 9.02 27.36
CA LEU A 282 7.57 7.81 26.62
C LEU A 282 8.84 7.99 25.75
N VAL A 283 9.35 9.21 25.62
CA VAL A 283 10.59 9.48 24.87
C VAL A 283 11.79 9.12 25.75
N GLY A 284 12.63 8.21 25.24
CA GLY A 284 13.85 7.76 25.92
C GLY A 284 14.78 8.94 26.27
N ALA A 285 15.44 8.87 27.42
CA ALA A 285 16.42 9.88 27.81
C ALA A 285 17.66 9.77 26.93
N VAL A 286 17.88 10.75 26.05
CA VAL A 286 19.22 10.95 25.45
C VAL A 286 20.10 11.53 26.57
N SER A 287 21.07 10.76 27.07
CA SER A 287 21.85 11.19 28.22
C SER A 287 22.65 12.46 27.88
N GLU A 288 22.66 13.44 28.79
CA GLU A 288 23.49 14.66 28.67
C GLU A 288 24.99 14.33 28.48
N ALA A 289 25.45 13.17 28.99
CA ALA A 289 26.81 12.69 28.80
C ALA A 289 27.11 12.37 27.32
N THR A 290 26.15 11.83 26.58
CA THR A 290 26.27 11.58 25.13
C THR A 290 26.27 12.91 24.35
N ALA A 291 25.47 13.88 24.79
CA ALA A 291 25.42 15.22 24.20
C ALA A 291 26.74 15.99 24.36
N GLN A 292 27.40 15.91 25.53
CA GLN A 292 28.72 16.52 25.75
C GLN A 292 29.85 15.87 24.94
N VAL A 293 29.73 14.58 24.63
CA VAL A 293 30.73 13.85 23.83
C VAL A 293 30.59 14.17 22.34
N LEU A 294 29.36 14.23 21.82
CA LEU A 294 29.09 14.56 20.41
C LEU A 294 29.29 16.04 20.08
N SER A 295 29.17 16.95 21.05
CA SER A 295 29.40 18.38 20.87
C SER A 295 30.88 18.78 20.90
N ARG A 296 31.80 17.84 21.21
CA ARG A 296 33.25 18.10 21.26
C ARG A 296 33.90 17.79 19.91
N PRO A 297 34.69 18.70 19.32
CA PRO A 297 35.45 18.41 18.12
C PRO A 297 36.44 17.26 18.36
N ALA A 298 36.61 16.39 17.38
CA ALA A 298 37.52 15.26 17.46
C ALA A 298 38.95 15.74 17.77
N VAL A 299 39.46 15.43 18.96
CA VAL A 299 40.84 15.72 19.33
C VAL A 299 41.72 14.70 18.63
N LYS A 300 42.49 15.15 17.63
CA LYS A 300 43.55 14.33 17.04
C LYS A 300 44.62 14.10 18.11
N THR A 301 44.59 12.94 18.75
CA THR A 301 45.69 12.50 19.62
C THR A 301 46.84 12.05 18.74
N ALA A 302 48.06 12.50 19.07
CA ALA A 302 49.26 12.03 18.40
C ALA A 302 49.36 10.50 18.48
N ALA A 303 49.75 9.86 17.38
CA ALA A 303 50.00 8.42 17.36
C ALA A 303 51.03 8.08 18.45
N PRO A 304 50.82 7.02 19.24
CA PRO A 304 51.76 6.63 20.28
C PRO A 304 53.13 6.40 19.66
N ALA A 305 54.18 6.95 20.29
CA ALA A 305 55.55 6.74 19.85
C ALA A 305 55.86 5.24 19.93
N VAL A 306 55.95 4.61 18.76
CA VAL A 306 56.43 3.23 18.64
C VAL A 306 57.90 3.26 19.02
N GLY A 307 58.19 2.86 20.27
CA GLY A 307 59.56 2.65 20.72
C GLY A 307 60.25 1.65 19.80
N ARG A 308 61.50 1.93 19.42
CA ARG A 308 62.31 0.99 18.63
C ARG A 308 62.36 -0.35 19.36
N SER A 309 61.86 -1.39 18.70
CA SER A 309 62.10 -2.77 19.09
C SER A 309 63.60 -2.99 19.18
N ILE A 310 64.10 -3.24 20.39
CA ILE A 310 65.46 -3.72 20.59
C ILE A 310 65.36 -5.24 20.49
N SER A 311 65.76 -5.77 19.35
CA SER A 311 65.99 -7.21 19.18
C SER A 311 67.20 -7.59 20.03
N GLY A 312 66.98 -8.43 21.04
CA GLY A 312 68.00 -9.11 21.83
C GLY A 312 67.63 -10.58 21.93
#